data_AF-A0A950SR60-F1
#
_entry.id   AF-A0A950SR60-F1
#
_cell.length_a   1.000
_cell.length_b   1.000
_cell.length_c   1.000
_cell.angle_alpha   90.00
_cell.angle_beta   90.00
_cell.angle_gamma   90.00
#
_symmetry.space_group_name_H-M   'P 1'
#
loop_
_entity.id
_entity.type
_entity.pdbx_description
1 polymer ?
#
loop_
_entity_poly.entity_id
_entity_poly.type
_entity_poly.pdbx_seq_one_letter_code
_entity_poly.pdbx_strand_id
1 'polypeptide(L)'
;MTLPDEAFRRVINVPARGFGAKAMDILDAEAAWRRVSLLAALETAPLPPKARAAGLRFGDAIRRVGRDRGATPADQLSLLLDATGYRTMLRESRAETTEGRLENLQELVQLARSFHTARGLLDHAALSTGGPDEKKTGRVQLMTLRAPIISICSPGRMKGLPRDRRLTRQARSICSKQDRRWRRRRAR
;
A
#
# COMPACT_ATOMS: atom_id res chain seq x y z
N MET A 1 -18.38 2.30 14.54
CA MET A 1 -17.90 1.90 13.20
C MET A 1 -16.50 1.34 13.37
N THR A 2 -16.27 0.07 13.03
CA THR A 2 -15.01 -0.61 13.35
C THR A 2 -14.02 -0.52 12.16
N LEU A 3 -12.70 -0.57 12.41
CA LEU A 3 -11.69 -0.57 11.34
C LEU A 3 -11.92 -1.64 10.24
N PRO A 4 -12.38 -2.86 10.58
CA PRO A 4 -12.77 -3.86 9.58
C PRO A 4 -13.90 -3.43 8.64
N ASP A 5 -14.86 -2.65 9.12
CA ASP A 5 -16.01 -2.21 8.31
C ASP A 5 -15.57 -1.19 7.24
N GLU A 6 -14.62 -0.32 7.57
CA GLU A 6 -14.02 0.63 6.61
C GLU A 6 -13.23 -0.10 5.51
N ALA A 7 -12.42 -1.09 5.90
CA ALA A 7 -11.69 -1.91 4.93
C ALA A 7 -12.67 -2.68 4.01
N PHE A 8 -13.76 -3.21 4.56
CA PHE A 8 -14.80 -3.89 3.80
C PHE A 8 -15.39 -2.99 2.70
N ARG A 9 -15.77 -1.76 3.03
CA ARG A 9 -16.36 -0.80 2.07
C ARG A 9 -15.45 -0.53 0.87
N ARG A 10 -14.13 -0.47 1.10
CA ARG A 10 -13.15 -0.20 0.04
C ARG A 10 -13.01 -1.34 -0.96
N VAL A 11 -13.24 -2.58 -0.52
CA VAL A 11 -12.90 -3.78 -1.31
C VAL A 11 -14.13 -4.48 -1.88
N ILE A 12 -15.30 -4.36 -1.23
CA ILE A 12 -16.50 -5.14 -1.59
C ILE A 12 -16.95 -4.94 -3.04
N ASN A 13 -16.74 -3.75 -3.63
CA ASN A 13 -17.12 -3.48 -5.02
C ASN A 13 -15.92 -3.40 -5.99
N VAL A 14 -14.78 -3.97 -5.62
CA VAL A 14 -13.60 -4.09 -6.50
C VAL A 14 -13.14 -5.56 -6.59
N PRO A 15 -13.31 -6.25 -7.73
CA PRO A 15 -14.14 -5.93 -8.91
C PRO A 15 -15.61 -5.63 -8.62
N ALA A 16 -16.31 -5.06 -9.60
CA ALA A 16 -17.72 -4.69 -9.48
C ALA A 16 -18.60 -5.91 -9.14
N ARG A 17 -19.17 -5.91 -7.93
CA ARG A 17 -20.02 -7.00 -7.39
C ARG A 17 -21.49 -6.62 -7.26
N GLY A 18 -21.87 -5.43 -7.74
CA GLY A 18 -23.24 -4.92 -7.63
C GLY A 18 -23.54 -4.26 -6.28
N PHE A 19 -22.51 -3.93 -5.50
CA PHE A 19 -22.64 -3.15 -4.27
C PHE A 19 -22.58 -1.65 -4.61
N GLY A 20 -23.70 -1.12 -5.11
CA GLY A 20 -23.92 0.33 -5.24
C GLY A 20 -24.46 0.94 -3.95
N ALA A 21 -24.75 2.26 -3.96
CA ALA A 21 -25.24 3.00 -2.78
C ALA A 21 -26.41 2.30 -2.08
N LYS A 22 -27.49 1.98 -2.82
CA LYS A 22 -28.68 1.31 -2.25
C LYS A 22 -28.38 -0.05 -1.61
N ALA A 23 -27.49 -0.84 -2.20
CA ALA A 23 -27.14 -2.15 -1.64
C ALA A 23 -26.29 -2.01 -0.37
N MET A 24 -25.41 -1.00 -0.33
CA MET A 24 -24.65 -0.65 0.87
C MET A 24 -25.56 -0.13 1.98
N ASP A 25 -26.53 0.73 1.67
CA ASP A 25 -27.48 1.26 2.66
C ASP A 25 -28.32 0.14 3.31
N ILE A 26 -28.77 -0.83 2.51
CA ILE A 26 -29.48 -2.02 3.03
C ILE A 26 -28.59 -2.83 3.96
N LEU A 27 -27.33 -3.05 3.56
CA LEU A 27 -26.37 -3.81 4.37
C LEU A 27 -26.05 -3.09 5.68
N ASP A 28 -25.92 -1.77 5.63
CA ASP A 28 -25.66 -0.91 6.78
C ASP A 28 -26.82 -0.92 7.77
N ALA A 29 -28.05 -0.81 7.28
CA ALA A 29 -29.26 -0.93 8.09
C ALA A 29 -29.35 -2.29 8.78
N GLU A 30 -29.07 -3.38 8.05
CA GLU A 30 -29.10 -4.74 8.61
C GLU A 30 -28.02 -4.93 9.69
N ALA A 31 -26.78 -4.50 9.40
CA ALA A 31 -25.67 -4.59 10.32
C ALA A 31 -25.92 -3.80 11.62
N ALA A 32 -26.49 -2.60 11.49
CA ALA A 32 -26.88 -1.77 12.63
C ALA A 32 -28.01 -2.41 13.45
N TRP A 33 -29.04 -2.94 12.79
CA TRP A 33 -30.19 -3.57 13.45
C TRP A 33 -29.80 -4.82 14.23
N ARG A 34 -28.96 -5.69 13.63
CA ARG A 34 -28.48 -6.91 14.28
C ARG A 34 -27.27 -6.70 15.20
N ARG A 35 -26.66 -5.52 15.16
CA ARG A 35 -25.39 -5.20 15.85
C ARG A 35 -24.25 -6.16 15.48
N VAL A 36 -24.12 -6.46 14.20
CA VAL A 36 -23.07 -7.33 13.65
C VAL A 36 -22.17 -6.56 12.69
N SER A 37 -21.02 -7.14 12.30
CA SER A 37 -20.16 -6.54 11.28
C SER A 37 -20.80 -6.59 9.90
N LEU A 38 -20.35 -5.72 8.97
CA LEU A 38 -20.86 -5.72 7.59
C LEU A 38 -20.67 -7.09 6.91
N LEU A 39 -19.58 -7.78 7.21
CA LEU A 39 -19.30 -9.12 6.69
C LEU A 39 -20.33 -10.15 7.16
N ALA A 40 -20.75 -10.09 8.42
CA ALA A 40 -21.75 -10.99 8.99
C ALA A 40 -23.16 -10.66 8.49
N ALA A 41 -23.46 -9.38 8.29
CA ALA A 41 -24.75 -8.91 7.77
C ALA A 41 -25.04 -9.45 6.34
N LEU A 42 -24.01 -9.81 5.55
CA LEU A 42 -24.19 -10.37 4.20
C LEU A 42 -25.06 -11.65 4.16
N GLU A 43 -25.11 -12.42 5.25
CA GLU A 43 -25.90 -13.65 5.32
C GLU A 43 -27.39 -13.40 5.43
N THR A 44 -27.76 -12.25 6.02
CA THR A 44 -29.13 -11.96 6.46
C THR A 44 -29.75 -10.77 5.73
N ALA A 45 -28.93 -9.84 5.23
CA ALA A 45 -29.39 -8.63 4.56
C ALA A 45 -30.24 -8.94 3.32
N PRO A 46 -31.38 -8.26 3.12
CA PRO A 46 -32.25 -8.43 1.96
C PRO A 46 -31.69 -7.72 0.73
N LEU A 47 -30.54 -8.20 0.25
CA LEU A 47 -29.83 -7.63 -0.89
C LEU A 47 -30.44 -8.08 -2.24
N PRO A 48 -30.29 -7.27 -3.31
CA PRO A 48 -30.64 -7.70 -4.67
C PRO A 48 -29.94 -9.02 -5.04
N PRO A 49 -30.57 -9.92 -5.84
CA PRO A 49 -30.06 -11.27 -6.06
C PRO A 49 -28.59 -11.34 -6.53
N LYS A 50 -28.19 -10.44 -7.44
CA LYS A 50 -26.82 -10.33 -7.94
C LYS A 50 -25.82 -9.96 -6.84
N ALA A 51 -26.13 -8.93 -6.05
CA ALA A 51 -25.28 -8.46 -4.95
C ALA A 51 -25.21 -9.49 -3.83
N ARG A 52 -26.33 -10.16 -3.52
CA ARG A 52 -26.38 -11.23 -2.53
C ARG A 52 -25.47 -12.39 -2.91
N ALA A 53 -25.58 -12.91 -4.13
CA ALA A 53 -24.75 -14.02 -4.59
C ALA A 53 -23.25 -13.67 -4.59
N ALA A 54 -22.90 -12.47 -5.07
CA ALA A 54 -21.50 -12.01 -5.08
C ALA A 54 -20.95 -11.74 -3.67
N GLY A 55 -21.76 -11.17 -2.79
CA GLY A 55 -21.42 -10.89 -1.40
C GLY A 55 -21.19 -12.16 -0.59
N LEU A 56 -22.07 -13.16 -0.72
CA LEU A 56 -21.91 -14.45 -0.05
C LEU A 56 -20.62 -15.15 -0.48
N ARG A 57 -20.33 -15.21 -1.80
CA ARG A 57 -19.07 -15.76 -2.32
C ARG A 57 -17.85 -15.03 -1.77
N PHE A 58 -17.90 -13.70 -1.70
CA PHE A 58 -16.84 -12.88 -1.11
C PHE A 58 -16.65 -13.19 0.39
N GLY A 59 -17.75 -13.26 1.14
CA GLY A 59 -17.73 -13.62 2.56
C GLY A 59 -17.17 -15.02 2.81
N ASP A 60 -17.54 -15.99 1.97
CA ASP A 60 -17.04 -17.36 2.04
C ASP A 60 -15.54 -17.44 1.77
N ALA A 61 -15.02 -16.67 0.81
CA ALA A 61 -13.59 -16.59 0.53
C ALA A 61 -12.81 -16.06 1.75
N ILE A 62 -13.30 -14.99 2.38
CA ILE A 62 -12.69 -14.43 3.60
C ILE A 62 -12.73 -15.44 4.74
N ARG A 63 -13.90 -16.05 4.99
CA ARG A 63 -14.07 -17.05 6.06
C ARG A 63 -13.21 -18.29 5.83
N ARG A 64 -13.00 -18.70 4.58
CA ARG A 64 -12.12 -19.83 4.24
C ARG A 64 -10.68 -19.53 4.62
N VAL A 65 -10.19 -18.36 4.20
CA VAL A 65 -8.81 -17.92 4.49
C VAL A 65 -8.61 -17.74 5.99
N GLY A 66 -9.58 -17.16 6.70
CA GLY A 66 -9.49 -16.98 8.15
C GLY A 66 -9.54 -18.28 8.97
N ARG A 67 -10.09 -19.37 8.40
CA ARG A 67 -10.12 -20.69 9.04
C ARG A 67 -8.86 -21.51 8.78
N ASP A 68 -8.16 -21.24 7.69
CA ASP A 68 -6.93 -21.94 7.34
C ASP A 68 -5.73 -21.40 8.13
N ARG A 69 -5.51 -22.00 9.31
CA ARG A 69 -4.41 -21.65 10.20
C ARG A 69 -3.04 -22.16 9.71
N GLY A 70 -3.02 -23.08 8.75
CA GLY A 70 -1.79 -23.66 8.19
C GLY A 70 -1.26 -22.88 6.99
N ALA A 71 -2.12 -22.11 6.31
CA ALA A 71 -1.73 -21.32 5.15
C ALA A 71 -0.76 -20.19 5.53
N THR A 72 0.29 -20.03 4.72
CA THR A 72 1.20 -18.90 4.84
C THR A 72 0.51 -17.60 4.42
N PRO A 73 0.98 -16.42 4.84
CA PRO A 73 0.42 -15.13 4.39
C PRO A 73 0.42 -14.98 2.86
N ALA A 74 1.44 -15.54 2.18
CA ALA A 74 1.52 -15.56 0.73
C ALA A 74 0.40 -16.42 0.10
N ASP A 75 0.12 -17.59 0.67
CA ASP A 75 -0.94 -18.48 0.19
C ASP A 75 -2.32 -17.86 0.43
N GLN A 76 -2.53 -17.28 1.62
CA GLN A 76 -3.74 -16.55 1.97
C GLN A 76 -3.99 -15.39 1.00
N LEU A 77 -2.97 -14.58 0.71
CA LEU A 77 -3.06 -13.47 -0.22
C LEU A 77 -3.36 -13.96 -1.64
N SER A 78 -2.66 -14.99 -2.12
CA SER A 78 -2.88 -15.55 -3.45
C SER A 78 -4.30 -16.09 -3.60
N LEU A 79 -4.78 -16.86 -2.61
CA LEU A 79 -6.13 -17.40 -2.59
C LEU A 79 -7.19 -16.28 -2.59
N LEU A 80 -6.99 -15.21 -1.83
CA LEU A 80 -7.90 -14.05 -1.84
C LEU A 80 -7.92 -13.36 -3.20
N LEU A 81 -6.77 -13.12 -3.83
CA LEU A 81 -6.68 -12.45 -5.13
C LEU A 81 -7.41 -13.22 -6.24
N ASP A 82 -7.37 -14.55 -6.19
CA ASP A 82 -8.06 -15.42 -7.15
C ASP A 82 -9.56 -15.56 -6.82
N ALA A 83 -9.90 -15.89 -5.56
CA ALA A 83 -11.28 -16.13 -5.14
C ALA A 83 -12.16 -14.88 -5.25
N THR A 84 -11.59 -13.69 -5.05
CA THR A 84 -12.32 -12.42 -5.20
C THR A 84 -12.44 -11.96 -6.64
N GLY A 85 -11.74 -12.61 -7.59
CA GLY A 85 -11.70 -12.25 -9.00
C GLY A 85 -10.83 -11.04 -9.32
N TYR A 86 -10.02 -10.55 -8.38
CA TYR A 86 -9.20 -9.35 -8.56
C TYR A 86 -8.14 -9.53 -9.66
N ARG A 87 -7.45 -10.68 -9.68
CA ARG A 87 -6.49 -11.01 -10.75
C ARG A 87 -7.15 -11.12 -12.12
N THR A 88 -8.36 -11.69 -12.17
CA THR A 88 -9.12 -11.83 -13.42
C THR A 88 -9.52 -10.46 -13.96
N MET A 89 -10.04 -9.56 -13.10
CA MET A 89 -10.37 -8.18 -13.45
C MET A 89 -9.17 -7.45 -14.06
N LEU A 90 -7.98 -7.60 -13.47
CA LEU A 90 -6.77 -6.97 -14.01
C LEU A 90 -6.37 -7.58 -15.36
N ARG A 91 -6.39 -8.91 -15.49
CA ARG A 91 -6.08 -9.60 -16.76
C ARG A 91 -7.02 -9.20 -17.90
N GLU A 92 -8.30 -8.99 -17.60
CA GLU A 92 -9.31 -8.60 -18.59
C GLU A 92 -9.20 -7.14 -19.05
N SER A 93 -8.67 -6.24 -18.19
CA SER A 93 -8.61 -4.82 -18.49
C SER A 93 -7.65 -4.46 -19.64
N ARG A 94 -6.72 -5.35 -20.04
CA ARG A 94 -5.72 -5.24 -21.14
C ARG A 94 -4.98 -3.90 -21.30
N ALA A 95 -5.07 -3.00 -20.34
CA ALA A 95 -4.38 -1.72 -20.37
C ALA A 95 -2.94 -1.91 -19.91
N GLU A 96 -1.99 -1.18 -20.52
CA GLU A 96 -0.56 -1.23 -20.18
C GLU A 96 -0.30 -0.90 -18.69
N THR A 97 -1.10 0.01 -18.12
CA THR A 97 -1.06 0.32 -16.67
C THR A 97 -1.49 -0.83 -15.77
N THR A 98 -2.18 -1.83 -16.31
CA THR A 98 -2.72 -2.97 -15.57
C THR A 98 -1.75 -4.15 -15.52
N GLU A 99 -0.90 -4.28 -16.53
CA GLU A 99 0.18 -5.28 -16.55
C GLU A 99 1.19 -5.01 -15.44
N GLY A 100 1.64 -3.75 -15.29
CA GLY A 100 2.48 -3.35 -14.15
C GLY A 100 1.79 -3.53 -12.79
N ARG A 101 0.45 -3.46 -12.71
CA ARG A 101 -0.26 -3.79 -11.46
C ARG A 101 -0.22 -5.28 -11.14
N LEU A 102 -0.28 -6.15 -12.13
CA LEU A 102 -0.14 -7.60 -11.94
C LEU A 102 1.26 -7.95 -11.46
N GLU A 103 2.29 -7.32 -12.02
CA GLU A 103 3.68 -7.46 -11.57
C GLU A 103 3.83 -7.00 -10.10
N ASN A 104 3.32 -5.82 -9.75
CA ASN A 104 3.32 -5.33 -8.37
C ASN A 104 2.64 -6.29 -7.38
N LEU A 105 1.52 -6.91 -7.78
CA LEU A 105 0.86 -7.93 -6.96
C LEU A 105 1.71 -9.19 -6.81
N GLN A 106 2.42 -9.59 -7.87
CA GLN A 106 3.30 -10.74 -7.82
C GLN A 106 4.49 -10.49 -6.88
N GLU A 107 5.10 -9.30 -6.94
CA GLU A 107 6.12 -8.87 -5.99
C GLU A 107 5.60 -8.85 -4.55
N LEU A 108 4.38 -8.36 -4.32
CA LEU A 108 3.74 -8.37 -3.00
C LEU A 108 3.57 -9.80 -2.47
N VAL A 109 3.17 -10.76 -3.32
CA VAL A 109 3.07 -12.18 -2.93
C VAL A 109 4.44 -12.76 -2.61
N GLN A 110 5.48 -12.41 -3.38
CA GLN A 110 6.85 -12.85 -3.08
C GLN A 110 7.35 -12.28 -1.76
N LEU A 111 7.14 -10.99 -1.51
CA LEU A 111 7.46 -10.35 -0.23
C LEU A 111 6.73 -11.02 0.94
N ALA A 112 5.46 -11.38 0.75
CA ALA A 112 4.65 -12.04 1.77
C ALA A 112 5.20 -13.43 2.17
N ARG A 113 5.99 -14.09 1.32
CA ARG A 113 6.63 -15.38 1.66
C ARG A 113 7.67 -15.25 2.78
N SER A 114 8.24 -14.06 2.97
CA SER A 114 9.19 -13.78 4.04
C SER A 114 8.55 -13.64 5.43
N PHE A 115 7.23 -13.75 5.52
CA PHE A 115 6.48 -13.58 6.77
C PHE A 115 5.77 -14.86 7.18
N HIS A 116 5.77 -15.15 8.48
CA HIS A 116 5.09 -16.32 9.05
C HIS A 116 3.62 -16.04 9.42
N THR A 117 3.26 -14.76 9.65
CA THR A 117 1.91 -14.38 10.06
C THR A 117 1.42 -13.18 9.26
N ALA A 118 0.12 -13.14 8.96
CA ALA A 118 -0.50 -12.00 8.28
C ALA A 118 -0.34 -10.71 9.10
N ARG A 119 -0.34 -10.82 10.43
CA ARG A 119 -0.10 -9.67 11.32
C ARG A 119 1.30 -9.09 11.12
N GLY A 120 2.33 -9.92 11.06
CA GLY A 120 3.70 -9.45 10.82
C GLY A 120 3.86 -8.72 9.48
N LEU A 121 3.21 -9.22 8.43
CA LEU A 121 3.19 -8.55 7.12
C LEU A 121 2.52 -7.17 7.20
N LEU A 122 1.35 -7.08 7.86
CA LEU A 122 0.60 -5.83 7.99
C LEU A 122 1.32 -4.81 8.88
N ASP A 123 1.97 -5.24 9.96
CA ASP A 123 2.77 -4.36 10.81
C ASP A 123 3.97 -3.80 10.06
N HIS A 124 4.67 -4.64 9.28
CA HIS A 124 5.74 -4.19 8.38
C HIS A 124 5.23 -3.17 7.35
N ALA A 125 4.09 -3.44 6.71
CA ALA A 125 3.50 -2.52 5.73
C ALA A 125 3.08 -1.18 6.35
N ALA A 126 2.57 -1.18 7.59
CA ALA A 126 2.17 0.04 8.29
C ALA A 126 3.36 0.89 8.75
N LEU A 127 4.48 0.26 9.14
CA LEU A 127 5.69 0.94 9.62
C LEU A 127 6.64 1.37 8.51
N SER A 128 6.51 0.79 7.31
CA SER A 128 7.37 1.10 6.18
C SER A 128 7.13 2.53 5.68
N THR A 129 7.84 3.49 6.23
CA THR A 129 7.93 4.85 5.70
C THR A 129 8.93 4.89 4.55
N GLY A 130 8.47 4.56 3.35
CA GLY A 130 9.00 4.99 2.05
C GLY A 130 10.51 4.94 1.78
N GLY A 131 10.93 3.91 1.07
CA GLY A 131 12.13 3.89 0.22
C GLY A 131 12.41 2.48 -0.27
N PRO A 132 12.51 2.21 -1.59
CA PRO A 132 12.92 0.89 -2.06
C PRO A 132 14.34 0.62 -1.55
N ASP A 133 14.50 -0.43 -0.76
CA ASP A 133 15.82 -0.93 -0.35
C ASP A 133 16.39 -1.77 -1.51
N GLU A 134 16.66 -1.10 -2.62
CA GLU A 134 17.41 -1.69 -3.73
C GLU A 134 18.83 -1.14 -3.69
N LYS A 135 19.78 -2.03 -3.41
CA LYS A 135 21.23 -1.82 -3.59
C LYS A 135 21.59 -1.65 -5.07
N LYS A 136 21.04 -0.63 -5.74
CA LYS A 136 21.45 -0.18 -7.08
C LYS A 136 22.26 1.11 -6.93
N THR A 137 23.58 0.98 -6.97
CA THR A 137 24.51 2.11 -7.03
C THR A 137 24.25 2.93 -8.29
N GLY A 138 23.91 4.21 -8.14
CA GLY A 138 23.78 5.15 -9.28
C GLY A 138 22.45 5.88 -9.45
N ARG A 139 21.54 5.92 -8.45
CA ARG A 139 20.32 6.74 -8.52
C ARG A 139 20.49 8.11 -7.86
N VAL A 140 19.86 9.15 -8.43
CA VAL A 140 19.67 10.46 -7.78
C VAL A 140 18.45 10.36 -6.86
N GLN A 141 18.64 10.52 -5.54
CA GLN A 141 17.54 10.58 -4.59
C GLN A 141 16.84 11.92 -4.69
N LEU A 142 15.57 11.91 -5.10
CA LEU A 142 14.67 13.04 -4.95
C LEU A 142 13.94 12.90 -3.61
N MET A 143 14.17 13.86 -2.73
CA MET A 143 13.46 13.98 -1.46
C MET A 143 12.67 15.27 -1.47
N THR A 144 11.41 15.23 -1.05
CA THR A 144 10.67 16.44 -0.69
C THR A 144 11.14 16.87 0.70
N LEU A 145 11.64 18.10 0.81
CA LEU A 145 12.10 18.67 2.07
C LEU A 145 10.92 18.79 3.06
N ARG A 146 10.84 17.88 4.05
CA ARG A 146 10.18 18.17 5.34
C ARG A 146 11.19 18.65 6.39
N ALA A 147 12.14 19.48 5.94
CA ALA A 147 13.07 20.31 6.71
C ALA A 147 13.80 21.17 5.66
N PRO A 148 14.03 22.48 5.87
CA PRO A 148 14.43 23.37 4.78
C PRO A 148 15.86 23.07 4.33
N ILE A 149 16.18 23.43 3.07
CA ILE A 149 17.52 23.57 2.47
C ILE A 149 18.03 22.37 1.65
N ILE A 150 17.65 22.35 0.36
CA ILE A 150 18.49 21.79 -0.69
C ILE A 150 19.52 22.89 -1.02
N SER A 151 20.70 22.82 -0.41
CA SER A 151 21.85 23.59 -0.88
C SER A 151 22.68 22.68 -1.77
N ILE A 152 22.72 22.98 -3.07
CA ILE A 152 23.56 22.27 -4.03
C ILE A 152 24.97 22.86 -3.92
N CYS A 153 25.90 22.03 -3.43
CA CYS A 153 27.33 22.35 -3.37
C CYS A 153 28.04 21.79 -4.59
N SER A 154 28.36 22.66 -5.56
CA SER A 154 29.33 22.36 -6.63
C SER A 154 30.71 22.90 -6.25
N PRO A 155 31.81 22.31 -6.75
CA PRO A 155 33.16 22.79 -6.46
C PRO A 155 33.31 24.27 -6.84
N GLY A 156 33.60 25.13 -5.85
CA GLY A 156 33.75 26.58 -6.04
C GLY A 156 32.47 27.38 -6.29
N ARG A 157 31.27 26.76 -6.29
CA ARG A 157 29.99 27.50 -6.44
C ARG A 157 28.90 26.93 -5.51
N MET A 158 28.43 27.77 -4.58
CA MET A 158 27.20 27.53 -3.82
C MET A 158 26.03 28.23 -4.49
N LYS A 159 24.98 27.48 -4.84
CA LYS A 159 23.71 28.03 -5.34
C LYS A 159 22.57 27.65 -4.38
N GLY A 160 21.60 28.55 -4.20
CA GLY A 160 20.41 28.31 -3.36
C GLY A 160 20.66 28.43 -1.86
N LEU A 161 21.33 29.50 -1.41
CA LEU A 161 21.49 29.76 0.03
C LEU A 161 20.16 30.23 0.65
N PRO A 162 19.78 29.72 1.84
CA PRO A 162 18.61 30.21 2.57
C PRO A 162 18.78 31.69 2.98
N ARG A 163 17.68 32.44 3.07
CA ARG A 163 17.72 33.86 3.50
C ARG A 163 18.14 34.03 4.97
N ASP A 164 17.94 33.02 5.80
CA ASP A 164 18.34 33.02 7.22
C ASP A 164 19.88 32.94 7.36
N ARG A 165 20.46 33.89 8.12
CA ARG A 165 21.90 33.98 8.39
C ARG A 165 22.45 32.80 9.20
N ARG A 166 21.68 32.21 10.13
CA ARG A 166 22.12 31.03 10.91
C ARG A 166 22.21 29.80 10.01
N LEU A 167 21.18 29.57 9.19
CA LEU A 167 21.13 28.46 8.24
C LEU A 167 22.20 28.61 7.15
N THR A 168 22.49 29.83 6.71
CA THR A 168 23.59 30.13 5.78
C THR A 168 24.96 29.77 6.36
N ARG A 169 25.21 30.08 7.65
CA ARG A 169 26.45 29.69 8.33
C ARG A 169 26.61 28.18 8.43
N GLN A 170 25.53 27.48 8.77
CA GLN A 170 25.52 26.02 8.86
C GLN A 170 25.75 25.36 7.49
N ALA A 171 25.07 25.83 6.44
CA ALA A 171 25.26 25.37 5.07
C ALA A 171 26.70 25.56 4.59
N ARG A 172 27.33 26.72 4.86
CA ARG A 172 28.74 26.99 4.50
C ARG A 172 29.72 26.05 5.23
N SER A 173 29.50 25.77 6.51
CA SER A 173 30.33 24.83 7.28
C SER A 173 30.29 23.42 6.69
N ILE A 174 29.09 22.91 6.38
CA ILE A 174 28.88 21.59 5.78
C ILE A 174 29.51 21.51 4.39
N CYS A 175 29.30 22.53 3.56
CA CYS A 175 29.86 22.60 2.20
C CYS A 175 31.40 22.58 2.20
N SER A 176 32.04 23.30 3.14
CA SER A 176 33.49 23.33 3.27
C SER A 176 34.11 21.97 3.63
N LYS A 177 33.40 21.17 4.46
CA LYS A 177 33.83 19.81 4.81
C LYS A 177 33.70 18.86 3.63
N GLN A 178 32.64 19.00 2.83
CA GLN A 178 32.46 18.19 1.63
C GLN A 178 33.48 18.54 0.54
N ASP A 179 33.81 19.82 0.30
CA ASP A 179 34.81 20.22 -0.70
C ASP A 179 36.22 19.68 -0.37
N ARG A 180 36.63 19.71 0.91
CA ARG A 180 37.88 19.06 1.35
C ARG A 180 37.88 17.55 1.09
N ARG A 181 36.73 16.88 1.28
CA ARG A 181 36.57 15.45 1.01
C ARG A 181 36.64 15.14 -0.49
N TRP A 182 36.05 16.00 -1.33
CA TRP A 182 36.13 15.92 -2.78
C TRP A 182 37.56 16.09 -3.29
N ARG A 183 38.30 17.10 -2.80
CA ARG A 183 39.71 17.34 -3.19
C ARG A 183 40.64 16.18 -2.80
N ARG A 184 40.45 15.57 -1.63
CA ARG A 184 41.22 14.40 -1.18
C ARG A 184 40.97 13.14 -2.03
N ARG A 185 39.79 13.00 -2.64
CA ARG A 185 39.44 11.88 -3.52
C ARG A 185 39.95 12.04 -4.96
N ARG A 186 40.25 13.26 -5.42
CA ARG A 186 40.87 13.52 -6.72
C ARG A 186 42.40 13.50 -6.70
N ALA A 187 43.01 13.54 -5.51
CA ALA A 187 44.45 13.48 -5.31
C ALA A 187 44.97 12.04 -5.09
N ARG A 188 44.12 11.05 -5.32
CA ARG A 188 44.42 9.61 -5.39
C ARG A 188 43.91 9.12 -6.74
#